data_AF-A0A914VCS2-F1
#
_entry.id   AF-A0A914VCS2-F1
#
_cell.length_a   1.000
_cell.length_b   1.000
_cell.length_c   1.000
_cell.angle_alpha   90.00
_cell.angle_beta   90.00
_cell.angle_gamma   90.00
#
_symmetry.space_group_name_H-M   'P 1'
#
loop_
_entity.id
_entity.type
_entity.pdbx_description
1 polymer ?
#
loop_
_entity_poly.entity_id
_entity_poly.type
_entity_poly.pdbx_seq_one_letter_code
_entity_poly.pdbx_strand_id
1 'polypeptide(L)'
;MLNVAELCALLAKQDDGSFVDSLLALRTILLLPSSSECHLNIRCCDQHSCFLTDRCLLRLLDASKRETLSSTQVHDIGRLLNSLVDTLRSLRISLSSAQKTSTLKYVWQYWDYPAEATRHQCIKLLESVLRLHLDDCVTCREARVDKSSAWCNWLVGVLETVVRSGEGLRSRYKALLCFATLTSPSTLTEKLGDDFPERLLLALNNRSVTVVVSELLCFLLSGASESQMRMWTTHLAAGLSSDCSWLRASLKERVIPLLFKNNSRMCISLLEEMSGELNNNPNNRTLDARLSIARLRLRFDKSSIESLSWNQLLDDDVMEDSLSHAEVELRLSAWHLLIDQPKLSQ
;
A
#
# COMPACT_ATOMS: atom_id res chain seq x y z
N MET A 1 21.72 37.07 3.22
CA MET A 1 20.70 36.34 3.98
C MET A 1 19.43 37.14 3.87
N LEU A 2 18.33 36.55 3.37
CA LEU A 2 17.05 37.24 3.36
C LEU A 2 16.42 37.10 4.75
N ASN A 3 16.04 38.21 5.38
CA ASN A 3 15.32 38.16 6.65
C ASN A 3 13.82 37.81 6.43
N VAL A 4 13.10 37.42 7.48
CA VAL A 4 11.68 37.03 7.39
C VAL A 4 10.82 38.14 6.80
N ALA A 5 11.16 39.42 7.03
CA ALA A 5 10.43 40.55 6.45
C ALA A 5 10.64 40.68 4.94
N GLU A 6 11.83 40.38 4.42
CA GLU A 6 12.13 40.34 2.98
C GLU A 6 11.46 39.15 2.29
N LEU A 7 11.39 37.99 2.97
CA LEU A 7 10.63 36.82 2.51
C LEU A 7 9.11 37.09 2.48
N CYS A 8 8.58 37.74 3.53
CA CYS A 8 7.21 38.21 3.58
C CYS A 8 6.94 39.25 2.49
N ALA A 9 7.87 40.17 2.22
CA ALA A 9 7.73 41.16 1.16
C ALA A 9 7.77 40.53 -0.24
N LEU A 10 8.57 39.48 -0.46
CA LEU A 10 8.59 38.71 -1.70
C LEU A 10 7.26 37.99 -1.95
N LEU A 11 6.65 37.43 -0.90
CA LEU A 11 5.31 36.84 -1.00
C LEU A 11 4.23 37.95 -1.16
N ALA A 12 4.26 39.01 -0.35
CA ALA A 12 3.24 40.07 -0.33
C ALA A 12 3.22 40.92 -1.62
N LYS A 13 4.38 41.20 -2.24
CA LYS A 13 4.44 41.92 -3.54
C LYS A 13 3.78 41.17 -4.70
N GLN A 14 3.42 39.90 -4.50
CA GLN A 14 2.83 39.06 -5.53
C GLN A 14 1.36 38.73 -5.30
N ASP A 15 0.70 39.31 -4.29
CA ASP A 15 -0.77 39.27 -4.22
C ASP A 15 -1.42 40.01 -5.43
N ASP A 16 -0.64 40.85 -6.14
CA ASP A 16 -1.01 41.51 -7.42
C ASP A 16 -0.40 40.84 -8.69
N GLY A 17 0.32 39.70 -8.54
CA GLY A 17 1.17 39.11 -9.61
C GLY A 17 0.81 37.68 -10.04
N SER A 18 1.49 37.18 -11.10
CA SER A 18 1.19 35.88 -11.71
C SER A 18 1.44 34.71 -10.75
N PHE A 19 0.51 33.76 -10.73
CA PHE A 19 0.57 32.52 -9.95
C PHE A 19 1.92 31.78 -10.03
N VAL A 20 2.56 31.83 -11.20
CA VAL A 20 3.82 31.16 -11.49
C VAL A 20 4.96 31.77 -10.69
N ASP A 21 4.95 33.09 -10.50
CA ASP A 21 6.00 33.80 -9.76
C ASP A 21 5.95 33.45 -8.27
N SER A 22 4.76 33.20 -7.72
CA SER A 22 4.58 32.77 -6.33
C SER A 22 5.08 31.35 -6.09
N LEU A 23 4.89 30.44 -7.07
CA LEU A 23 5.45 29.09 -6.99
C LEU A 23 6.98 29.10 -7.13
N LEU A 24 7.54 29.96 -7.98
CA LEU A 24 8.99 30.14 -8.11
C LEU A 24 9.62 30.70 -6.84
N ALA A 25 8.97 31.69 -6.20
CA ALA A 25 9.42 32.23 -4.93
C ALA A 25 9.41 31.15 -3.83
N LEU A 26 8.31 30.41 -3.69
CA LEU A 26 8.20 29.32 -2.69
C LEU A 26 9.22 28.21 -2.96
N ARG A 27 9.44 27.84 -4.22
CA ARG A 27 10.48 26.89 -4.62
C ARG A 27 11.86 27.36 -4.20
N THR A 28 12.17 28.64 -4.40
CA THR A 28 13.45 29.22 -4.01
C THR A 28 13.65 29.15 -2.51
N ILE A 29 12.60 29.47 -1.73
CA ILE A 29 12.63 29.44 -0.26
C ILE A 29 12.84 28.01 0.27
N LEU A 30 12.11 27.03 -0.27
CA LEU A 30 12.16 25.64 0.18
C LEU A 30 13.43 24.89 -0.26
N LEU A 31 14.21 25.47 -1.18
CA LEU A 31 15.49 24.93 -1.65
C LEU A 31 16.70 25.67 -1.06
N LEU A 32 16.49 26.61 -0.12
CA LEU A 32 17.58 27.31 0.53
C LEU A 32 18.44 26.35 1.37
N PRO A 33 19.77 26.54 1.43
CA PRO A 33 20.67 25.70 2.23
C PRO A 33 20.31 25.69 3.72
N SER A 34 20.64 24.60 4.42
CA SER A 34 20.25 24.30 5.81
C SER A 34 20.61 25.39 6.84
N SER A 35 21.62 26.22 6.57
CA SER A 35 21.97 27.39 7.41
C SER A 35 20.88 28.48 7.45
N SER A 36 19.94 28.47 6.50
CA SER A 36 18.83 29.43 6.37
C SER A 36 17.55 28.97 7.08
N GLU A 37 17.46 27.68 7.42
CA GLU A 37 16.26 27.06 8.02
C GLU A 37 15.93 27.65 9.40
N CYS A 38 16.96 28.17 10.09
CA CYS A 38 16.82 28.77 11.42
C CYS A 38 15.91 30.00 11.45
N HIS A 39 15.76 30.74 10.34
CA HIS A 39 14.88 31.91 10.26
C HIS A 39 13.44 31.56 9.85
N LEU A 40 13.24 30.41 9.18
CA LEU A 40 11.93 29.96 8.71
C LEU A 40 11.08 29.36 9.85
N ASN A 41 11.73 28.96 10.94
CA ASN A 41 11.10 28.41 12.15
C ASN A 41 10.85 29.48 13.25
N ILE A 42 11.08 30.76 12.98
CA ILE A 42 10.89 31.82 13.98
C ILE A 42 9.41 32.19 14.05
N ARG A 43 8.88 32.20 15.27
CA ARG A 43 7.57 32.79 15.59
C ARG A 43 7.68 34.30 15.58
N CYS A 44 6.79 34.99 14.87
CA CYS A 44 6.73 36.45 14.93
C CYS A 44 5.91 36.97 16.13
N CYS A 45 4.96 36.17 16.65
CA CYS A 45 4.20 36.43 17.87
C CYS A 45 3.50 35.16 18.37
N ASP A 46 2.81 35.25 19.51
CA ASP A 46 2.10 34.10 20.13
C ASP A 46 0.96 33.52 19.27
N GLN A 47 0.46 34.29 18.30
CA GLN A 47 -0.60 33.86 17.39
C GLN A 47 -0.07 33.07 16.17
N HIS A 48 1.24 33.09 15.92
CA HIS A 48 1.85 32.47 14.75
C HIS A 48 2.79 31.33 15.15
N SER A 49 2.66 30.20 14.47
CA SER A 49 3.42 28.97 14.69
C SER A 49 4.81 29.07 14.07
N CYS A 50 4.88 29.40 12.78
CA CYS A 50 6.10 29.72 12.03
C CYS A 50 5.73 30.16 10.59
N PHE A 51 6.69 30.77 9.88
CA PHE A 51 6.48 31.24 8.50
C PHE A 51 6.08 30.10 7.53
N LEU A 52 6.64 28.90 7.74
CA LEU A 52 6.37 27.74 6.88
C LEU A 52 4.90 27.29 6.96
N THR A 53 4.33 27.19 8.16
CA THR A 53 2.94 26.74 8.35
C THR A 53 1.94 27.86 8.06
N ASP A 54 2.26 29.08 8.46
CA ASP A 54 1.28 30.17 8.48
C ASP A 54 1.24 30.94 7.15
N ARG A 55 2.28 30.83 6.31
CA ARG A 55 2.31 31.49 5.00
C ARG A 55 2.55 30.53 3.86
N CYS A 56 3.61 29.71 3.92
CA CYS A 56 3.96 28.83 2.80
C CYS A 56 2.90 27.75 2.57
N LEU A 57 2.49 27.05 3.63
CA LEU A 57 1.46 26.00 3.52
C LEU A 57 0.12 26.58 3.06
N LEU A 58 -0.35 27.65 3.72
CA LEU A 58 -1.62 28.28 3.36
C LEU A 58 -1.64 28.74 1.91
N ARG A 59 -0.58 29.39 1.43
CA ARG A 59 -0.51 29.82 0.03
C ARG A 59 -0.52 28.66 -0.96
N LEU A 60 0.18 27.56 -0.68
CA LEU A 60 0.15 26.38 -1.56
C LEU A 60 -1.25 25.73 -1.59
N LEU A 61 -1.95 25.69 -0.46
CA LEU A 61 -3.30 25.14 -0.37
C LEU A 61 -4.36 26.06 -1.00
N ASP A 62 -4.18 27.38 -0.93
CA ASP A 62 -5.06 28.33 -1.61
C ASP A 62 -4.80 28.33 -3.13
N ALA A 63 -3.53 28.22 -3.52
CA ALA A 63 -3.13 27.99 -4.90
C ALA A 63 -3.80 26.75 -5.50
N SER A 64 -3.95 25.67 -4.72
CA SER A 64 -4.52 24.41 -5.21
C SER A 64 -6.03 24.41 -5.40
N LYS A 65 -6.73 25.41 -4.85
CA LYS A 65 -8.20 25.55 -4.94
C LYS A 65 -8.67 26.26 -6.21
N ARG A 66 -7.75 26.80 -7.01
CA ARG A 66 -8.10 27.50 -8.26
C ARG A 66 -8.76 26.53 -9.24
N GLU A 67 -9.89 26.93 -9.84
CA GLU A 67 -10.71 26.06 -10.68
C GLU A 67 -9.99 25.59 -11.97
N THR A 68 -9.06 26.39 -12.50
CA THR A 68 -8.37 26.12 -13.77
C THR A 68 -6.88 25.87 -13.57
N LEU A 69 -6.53 24.77 -12.90
CA LEU A 69 -5.14 24.33 -12.78
C LEU A 69 -4.75 23.39 -13.94
N SER A 70 -3.65 23.71 -14.61
CA SER A 70 -3.02 22.81 -15.57
C SER A 70 -2.35 21.62 -14.85
N SER A 71 -2.13 20.52 -15.58
CA SER A 71 -1.49 19.31 -15.04
C SER A 71 -0.11 19.57 -14.45
N THR A 72 0.67 20.48 -15.04
CA THR A 72 1.98 20.89 -14.56
C THR A 72 1.87 21.64 -13.23
N GLN A 73 0.90 22.54 -13.11
CA GLN A 73 0.67 23.30 -11.86
C GLN A 73 0.22 22.38 -10.73
N VAL A 74 -0.70 21.44 -10.99
CA VAL A 74 -1.08 20.42 -9.99
C VAL A 74 0.16 19.65 -9.55
N HIS A 75 0.97 19.16 -10.49
CA HIS A 75 2.19 18.44 -10.15
C HIS A 75 3.18 19.29 -9.31
N ASP A 76 3.39 20.54 -9.69
CA ASP A 76 4.32 21.46 -9.01
C ASP A 76 3.87 21.81 -7.59
N ILE A 77 2.57 22.09 -7.39
CA ILE A 77 2.01 22.30 -6.05
C ILE A 77 2.22 21.05 -5.21
N GLY A 78 1.89 19.86 -5.73
CA GLY A 78 2.06 18.60 -5.02
C GLY A 78 3.51 18.35 -4.61
N ARG A 79 4.47 18.66 -5.48
CA ARG A 79 5.90 18.56 -5.19
C ARG A 79 6.32 19.54 -4.08
N LEU A 80 5.88 20.80 -4.15
CA LEU A 80 6.21 21.81 -3.13
C LEU A 80 5.58 21.49 -1.78
N LEU A 81 4.34 20.98 -1.76
CA LEU A 81 3.70 20.50 -0.53
C LEU A 81 4.49 19.34 0.09
N ASN A 82 4.95 18.38 -0.71
CA ASN A 82 5.80 17.29 -0.22
C ASN A 82 7.10 17.84 0.41
N SER A 83 7.83 18.70 -0.31
CA SER A 83 9.05 19.32 0.20
C SER A 83 8.80 20.09 1.50
N LEU A 84 7.72 20.87 1.56
CA LEU A 84 7.35 21.62 2.76
C LEU A 84 7.06 20.69 3.94
N VAL A 85 6.25 19.64 3.76
CA VAL A 85 5.94 18.70 4.85
C VAL A 85 7.19 17.94 5.31
N ASP A 86 8.06 17.56 4.37
CA ASP A 86 9.34 16.92 4.69
C ASP A 86 10.25 17.86 5.51
N THR A 87 10.32 19.15 5.17
CA THR A 87 11.04 20.18 5.93
C THR A 87 10.41 20.42 7.31
N LEU A 88 9.08 20.48 7.40
CA LEU A 88 8.40 20.62 8.70
C LEU A 88 8.74 19.43 9.61
N ARG A 89 8.77 18.22 9.06
CA ARG A 89 9.16 17.03 9.81
C ARG A 89 10.63 17.06 10.24
N SER A 90 11.57 17.47 9.37
CA SER A 90 12.99 17.56 9.75
C SER A 90 13.23 18.58 10.86
N LEU A 91 12.48 19.68 10.84
CA LEU A 91 12.51 20.72 11.86
C LEU A 91 11.65 20.41 13.11
N ARG A 92 10.98 19.24 13.15
CA ARG A 92 10.06 18.83 14.21
C ARG A 92 8.95 19.84 14.49
N ILE A 93 8.45 20.48 13.43
CA ILE A 93 7.34 21.42 13.49
C ILE A 93 6.04 20.65 13.27
N SER A 94 5.19 20.64 14.29
CA SER A 94 3.88 20.00 14.23
C SER A 94 2.89 20.81 13.41
N LEU A 95 2.02 20.12 12.67
CA LEU A 95 0.87 20.74 12.00
C LEU A 95 -0.39 20.59 12.86
N SER A 96 -1.21 21.64 12.89
CA SER A 96 -2.54 21.56 13.50
C SER A 96 -3.43 20.57 12.74
N SER A 97 -4.44 20.01 13.40
CA SER A 97 -5.39 19.09 12.77
C SER A 97 -6.08 19.72 11.55
N ALA A 98 -6.40 21.01 11.60
CA ALA A 98 -7.00 21.73 10.48
C ALA A 98 -6.06 21.85 9.27
N GLN A 99 -4.78 22.11 9.51
CA GLN A 99 -3.75 22.13 8.45
C GLN A 99 -3.54 20.74 7.85
N LYS A 100 -3.40 19.70 8.69
CA LYS A 100 -3.28 18.30 8.24
C LYS A 100 -4.46 17.92 7.34
N THR A 101 -5.69 18.18 7.79
CA THR A 101 -6.91 17.91 7.01
C THR A 101 -6.96 18.71 5.70
N SER A 102 -6.53 19.98 5.70
CA SER A 102 -6.52 20.79 4.49
C SER A 102 -5.48 20.30 3.47
N THR A 103 -4.31 19.85 3.92
CA THR A 103 -3.33 19.19 3.07
C THR A 103 -3.87 17.87 2.50
N LEU A 104 -4.62 17.10 3.28
CA LEU A 104 -5.23 15.88 2.78
C LEU A 104 -6.38 16.14 1.80
N LYS A 105 -7.12 17.25 1.90
CA LYS A 105 -8.11 17.64 0.88
C LYS A 105 -7.47 17.76 -0.52
N TYR A 106 -6.25 18.31 -0.59
CA TYR A 106 -5.49 18.33 -1.84
C TYR A 106 -5.20 16.91 -2.35
N VAL A 107 -4.77 16.00 -1.48
CA VAL A 107 -4.55 14.58 -1.84
C VAL A 107 -5.83 13.99 -2.42
N TRP A 108 -6.96 14.12 -1.73
CA TRP A 108 -8.24 13.53 -2.15
C TRP A 108 -8.75 14.08 -3.48
N GLN A 109 -8.45 15.34 -3.78
CA GLN A 109 -8.83 15.97 -5.03
C GLN A 109 -8.03 15.42 -6.22
N TYR A 110 -6.76 15.06 -6.03
CA TYR A 110 -5.84 14.75 -7.14
C TYR A 110 -5.23 13.34 -7.10
N TRP A 111 -5.57 12.50 -6.12
CA TRP A 111 -5.04 11.14 -6.05
C TRP A 111 -5.55 10.20 -7.16
N ASP A 112 -6.65 10.52 -7.84
CA ASP A 112 -7.11 9.81 -9.05
C ASP A 112 -6.83 10.59 -10.34
N TYR A 113 -5.86 11.51 -10.29
CA TYR A 113 -5.52 12.31 -11.46
C TYR A 113 -4.95 11.42 -12.58
N PRO A 114 -5.24 11.71 -13.87
CA PRO A 114 -4.81 10.84 -14.98
C PRO A 114 -3.29 10.65 -15.07
N ALA A 115 -2.50 11.64 -14.66
CA ALA A 115 -1.05 11.56 -14.68
C ALA A 115 -0.51 10.77 -13.48
N GLU A 116 0.21 9.67 -13.74
CA GLU A 116 0.81 8.80 -12.69
C GLU A 116 1.75 9.59 -11.76
N ALA A 117 2.51 10.54 -12.31
CA ALA A 117 3.40 11.39 -11.53
C ALA A 117 2.64 12.20 -10.47
N THR A 118 1.46 12.73 -10.79
CA THR A 118 0.61 13.46 -9.86
C THR A 118 0.05 12.54 -8.78
N ARG A 119 -0.47 11.36 -9.16
CA ARG A 119 -0.95 10.37 -8.19
C ARG A 119 0.15 9.95 -7.22
N HIS A 120 1.36 9.74 -7.73
CA HIS A 120 2.52 9.43 -6.91
C HIS A 120 2.84 10.55 -5.91
N GLN A 121 2.81 11.82 -6.32
CA GLN A 121 2.98 12.97 -5.41
C GLN A 121 1.89 13.01 -4.34
N CYS A 122 0.64 12.71 -4.67
CA CYS A 122 -0.47 12.66 -3.71
C CYS A 122 -0.26 11.57 -2.66
N ILE A 123 0.13 10.36 -3.07
CA ILE A 123 0.42 9.25 -2.13
C ILE A 123 1.62 9.58 -1.24
N LYS A 124 2.69 10.14 -1.81
CA LYS A 124 3.86 10.58 -1.04
C LYS A 124 3.47 11.65 0.00
N LEU A 125 2.61 12.60 -0.39
CA LEU A 125 2.16 13.66 0.51
C LEU A 125 1.31 13.09 1.65
N LEU A 126 0.38 12.18 1.34
CA LEU A 126 -0.38 11.42 2.34
C LEU A 126 0.57 10.75 3.34
N GLU A 127 1.56 10.01 2.84
CA GLU A 127 2.53 9.29 3.65
C GLU A 127 3.34 10.24 4.56
N SER A 128 3.81 11.38 4.04
CA SER A 128 4.53 12.39 4.82
C SER A 128 3.64 13.06 5.88
N VAL A 129 2.37 13.35 5.57
CA VAL A 129 1.41 13.90 6.54
C VAL A 129 1.07 12.88 7.64
N LEU A 130 0.88 11.60 7.27
CA LEU A 130 0.66 10.52 8.23
C LEU A 130 1.85 10.36 9.17
N ARG A 131 3.08 10.33 8.64
CA ARG A 131 4.30 10.27 9.48
C ARG A 131 4.39 11.44 10.45
N LEU A 132 4.21 12.65 9.94
CA LEU A 132 4.23 13.86 10.78
C LEU A 132 3.17 13.75 11.88
N HIS A 133 1.97 13.28 11.57
CA HIS A 133 0.94 13.05 12.59
C HIS A 133 1.34 11.98 13.61
N LEU A 134 1.86 10.83 13.17
CA LEU A 134 2.24 9.75 14.07
C LEU A 134 3.36 10.18 15.04
N ASP A 135 4.27 11.04 14.59
CA ASP A 135 5.36 11.56 15.41
C ASP A 135 4.88 12.63 16.42
N ASP A 136 3.89 13.43 16.05
CA ASP A 136 3.28 14.46 16.90
C ASP A 136 2.29 13.90 17.93
N CYS A 137 1.42 12.96 17.50
CA CYS A 137 0.26 12.55 18.27
C CYS A 137 0.63 11.58 19.39
N VAL A 138 0.35 11.98 20.63
CA VAL A 138 0.63 11.18 21.83
C VAL A 138 -0.01 9.80 21.74
N THR A 139 -1.32 9.72 21.49
CA THR A 139 -2.08 8.46 21.40
C THR A 139 -1.48 7.51 20.36
N CYS A 140 -1.20 8.01 19.15
CA CYS A 140 -0.67 7.16 18.07
C CYS A 140 0.81 6.78 18.33
N ARG A 141 1.57 7.63 19.01
CA ARG A 141 2.96 7.36 19.38
C ARG A 141 3.04 6.29 20.47
N GLU A 142 2.22 6.39 21.51
CA GLU A 142 2.12 5.38 22.57
C GLU A 142 1.65 4.04 22.00
N ALA A 143 0.65 4.04 21.12
CA ALA A 143 0.19 2.82 20.45
C ALA A 143 1.30 2.10 19.67
N ARG A 144 2.23 2.85 19.04
CA ARG A 144 3.40 2.27 18.37
C ARG A 144 4.39 1.63 19.36
N VAL A 145 4.56 2.20 20.54
CA VAL A 145 5.48 1.69 21.59
C VAL A 145 4.89 0.46 22.27
N ASP A 146 3.63 0.56 22.68
CA ASP A 146 2.92 -0.49 23.43
C ASP A 146 2.36 -1.60 22.52
N LYS A 147 2.54 -1.47 21.20
CA LYS A 147 1.94 -2.34 20.18
C LYS A 147 0.43 -2.47 20.32
N SER A 148 -0.23 -1.40 20.79
CA SER A 148 -1.68 -1.37 20.93
C SER A 148 -2.34 -0.99 19.59
N SER A 149 -3.59 -1.43 19.39
CA SER A 149 -4.39 -1.06 18.21
C SER A 149 -5.09 0.30 18.37
N ALA A 150 -4.68 1.12 19.33
CA ALA A 150 -5.31 2.40 19.63
C ALA A 150 -4.90 3.47 18.60
N TRP A 151 -5.83 3.89 17.75
CA TRP A 151 -5.66 5.02 16.83
C TRP A 151 -6.47 6.21 17.30
N CYS A 152 -5.94 7.42 17.16
CA CYS A 152 -6.72 8.62 17.44
C CYS A 152 -7.82 8.82 16.38
N ASN A 153 -8.87 9.57 16.74
CA ASN A 153 -10.03 9.82 15.86
C ASN A 153 -9.64 10.45 14.52
N TRP A 154 -8.58 11.25 14.48
CA TRP A 154 -8.11 11.84 13.22
C TRP A 154 -7.58 10.76 12.28
N LEU A 155 -6.73 9.85 12.77
CA LEU A 155 -6.16 8.77 11.95
C LEU A 155 -7.25 7.80 11.47
N VAL A 156 -8.21 7.48 12.35
CA VAL A 156 -9.39 6.67 11.99
C VAL A 156 -10.20 7.35 10.88
N GLY A 157 -10.50 8.65 11.01
CA GLY A 157 -11.24 9.38 9.98
C GLY A 157 -10.51 9.45 8.62
N VAL A 158 -9.18 9.49 8.64
CA VAL A 158 -8.38 9.39 7.40
C VAL A 158 -8.51 7.99 6.79
N LEU A 159 -8.41 6.93 7.60
CA LEU A 159 -8.60 5.57 7.11
C LEU A 159 -10.01 5.38 6.53
N GLU A 160 -11.05 5.84 7.22
CA GLU A 160 -12.43 5.76 6.74
C GLU A 160 -12.61 6.47 5.40
N THR A 161 -11.96 7.63 5.21
CA THR A 161 -11.96 8.35 3.93
C THR A 161 -11.32 7.50 2.81
N VAL A 162 -10.20 6.82 3.11
CA VAL A 162 -9.55 5.91 2.17
C VAL A 162 -10.44 4.72 1.85
N VAL A 163 -11.06 4.10 2.85
CA VAL A 163 -11.93 2.93 2.68
C VAL A 163 -13.18 3.26 1.87
N ARG A 164 -13.78 4.43 2.09
CA ARG A 164 -14.97 4.90 1.36
C ARG A 164 -14.70 5.33 -0.08
N SER A 165 -13.44 5.44 -0.48
CA SER A 165 -13.08 5.75 -1.86
C SER A 165 -13.34 4.57 -2.80
N GLY A 166 -13.48 4.83 -4.10
CA GLY A 166 -13.82 3.81 -5.10
C GLY A 166 -12.86 2.62 -5.12
N GLU A 167 -13.40 1.41 -5.22
CA GLU A 167 -12.62 0.15 -5.28
C GLU A 167 -11.77 0.02 -6.55
N GLY A 168 -12.10 0.76 -7.61
CA GLY A 168 -11.29 0.82 -8.83
C GLY A 168 -10.04 1.72 -8.73
N LEU A 169 -9.85 2.43 -7.60
CA LEU A 169 -8.80 3.44 -7.46
C LEU A 169 -7.47 2.82 -7.03
N ARG A 170 -6.47 2.84 -7.91
CA ARG A 170 -5.10 2.37 -7.57
C ARG A 170 -4.53 3.09 -6.33
N SER A 171 -4.83 4.37 -6.18
CA SER A 171 -4.37 5.21 -5.08
C SER A 171 -4.96 4.80 -3.72
N ARG A 172 -6.16 4.21 -3.69
CA ARG A 172 -6.75 3.64 -2.46
C ARG A 172 -5.84 2.55 -1.89
N TYR A 173 -5.45 1.59 -2.71
CA TYR A 173 -4.60 0.48 -2.25
C TYR A 173 -3.18 0.91 -1.94
N LYS A 174 -2.61 1.89 -2.68
CA LYS A 174 -1.33 2.51 -2.31
C LYS A 174 -1.43 3.21 -0.94
N ALA A 175 -2.53 3.92 -0.67
CA ALA A 175 -2.76 4.53 0.63
C ALA A 175 -2.88 3.49 1.75
N LEU A 176 -3.64 2.41 1.55
CA LEU A 176 -3.72 1.30 2.51
C LEU A 176 -2.35 0.66 2.77
N LEU A 177 -1.51 0.51 1.74
CA LEU A 177 -0.13 0.05 1.90
C LEU A 177 0.71 1.03 2.74
N CYS A 178 0.56 2.35 2.53
CA CYS A 178 1.19 3.36 3.39
C CYS A 178 0.73 3.20 4.84
N PHE A 179 -0.57 3.02 5.10
CA PHE A 179 -1.08 2.76 6.45
C PHE A 179 -0.43 1.52 7.07
N ALA A 180 -0.47 0.38 6.37
CA ALA A 180 0.11 -0.87 6.84
C ALA A 180 1.59 -0.72 7.19
N THR A 181 2.34 0.03 6.36
CA THR A 181 3.78 0.28 6.55
C THR A 181 4.04 1.14 7.79
N LEU A 182 3.18 2.11 8.08
CA LEU A 182 3.39 3.08 9.15
C LEU A 182 2.86 2.63 10.53
N THR A 183 1.82 1.79 10.56
CA THR A 183 1.15 1.38 11.81
C THR A 183 1.27 -0.10 12.15
N SER A 184 1.67 -0.94 11.19
CA SER A 184 1.65 -2.41 11.17
C SER A 184 0.48 -3.03 10.36
N PRO A 185 0.73 -4.17 9.67
CA PRO A 185 -0.29 -4.96 9.00
C PRO A 185 -1.43 -5.48 9.87
N SER A 186 -1.10 -5.97 11.06
CA SER A 186 -2.07 -6.61 11.95
C SER A 186 -3.09 -5.61 12.46
N THR A 187 -2.64 -4.43 12.90
CA THR A 187 -3.51 -3.34 13.34
C THR A 187 -4.39 -2.81 12.20
N LEU A 188 -3.85 -2.68 10.99
CA LEU A 188 -4.66 -2.24 9.85
C LEU A 188 -5.79 -3.24 9.56
N THR A 189 -5.48 -4.54 9.55
CA THR A 189 -6.47 -5.59 9.27
C THR A 189 -7.57 -5.59 10.34
N GLU A 190 -7.21 -5.46 11.62
CA GLU A 190 -8.17 -5.32 12.73
C GLU A 190 -9.10 -4.11 12.54
N LYS A 191 -8.58 -2.97 12.08
CA LYS A 191 -9.39 -1.76 11.84
C LYS A 191 -10.30 -1.86 10.61
N LEU A 192 -9.94 -2.67 9.63
CA LEU A 192 -10.71 -2.82 8.40
C LEU A 192 -11.82 -3.85 8.50
N GLY A 193 -11.77 -4.71 9.52
CA GLY A 193 -12.77 -5.75 9.81
C GLY A 193 -12.46 -7.09 9.14
N ASP A 194 -13.14 -8.13 9.61
CA ASP A 194 -12.92 -9.52 9.20
C ASP A 194 -13.30 -9.80 7.75
N ASP A 195 -14.12 -8.94 7.12
CA ASP A 195 -14.52 -9.04 5.71
C ASP A 195 -13.48 -8.46 4.74
N PHE A 196 -12.45 -7.77 5.26
CA PHE A 196 -11.46 -7.09 4.44
C PHE A 196 -10.63 -8.03 3.56
N PRO A 197 -10.15 -9.20 4.03
CA PRO A 197 -9.45 -10.16 3.18
C PRO A 197 -10.25 -10.57 1.95
N GLU A 198 -11.54 -10.86 2.12
CA GLU A 198 -12.44 -11.23 1.02
C GLU A 198 -12.57 -10.09 0.01
N ARG A 199 -12.84 -8.87 0.48
CA ARG A 199 -12.91 -7.67 -0.39
C ARG A 199 -11.62 -7.42 -1.14
N LEU A 200 -10.46 -7.66 -0.50
CA LEU A 200 -9.16 -7.50 -1.14
C LEU A 200 -8.93 -8.55 -2.24
N LEU A 201 -9.35 -9.80 -2.02
CA LEU A 201 -9.29 -10.84 -3.04
C LEU A 201 -10.21 -10.54 -4.22
N LEU A 202 -11.43 -10.07 -3.96
CA LEU A 202 -12.35 -9.65 -5.03
C LEU A 202 -11.75 -8.52 -5.89
N ALA A 203 -10.98 -7.61 -5.29
CA ALA A 203 -10.30 -6.55 -6.03
C ALA A 203 -9.25 -7.06 -7.03
N LEU A 204 -8.71 -8.28 -6.86
CA LEU A 204 -7.79 -8.87 -7.85
C LEU A 204 -8.45 -9.07 -9.22
N ASN A 205 -9.78 -9.16 -9.28
CA ASN A 205 -10.57 -9.23 -10.51
C ASN A 205 -10.45 -7.98 -11.40
N ASN A 206 -10.00 -6.87 -10.84
CA ASN A 206 -9.82 -5.64 -11.59
C ASN A 206 -8.37 -5.44 -12.02
N ARG A 207 -8.13 -5.60 -13.34
CA ARG A 207 -6.82 -5.45 -14.00
C ARG A 207 -6.10 -4.15 -13.67
N SER A 208 -6.82 -3.05 -13.44
CA SER A 208 -6.19 -1.74 -13.17
C SER A 208 -5.52 -1.67 -11.79
N VAL A 209 -5.96 -2.52 -10.85
CA VAL A 209 -5.49 -2.53 -9.45
C VAL A 209 -4.82 -3.83 -9.03
N THR A 210 -4.95 -4.94 -9.78
CA THR A 210 -4.37 -6.25 -9.43
C THR A 210 -2.91 -6.16 -8.99
N VAL A 211 -2.11 -5.31 -9.64
CA VAL A 211 -0.69 -5.07 -9.28
C VAL A 211 -0.53 -4.60 -7.84
N VAL A 212 -1.17 -3.49 -7.49
CA VAL A 212 -1.04 -2.86 -6.16
C VAL A 212 -1.77 -3.67 -5.08
N VAL A 213 -2.87 -4.33 -5.44
CA VAL A 213 -3.60 -5.23 -4.54
C VAL A 213 -2.72 -6.42 -4.18
N SER A 214 -2.00 -6.99 -5.15
CA SER A 214 -1.06 -8.11 -4.90
C SER A 214 0.08 -7.68 -3.98
N GLU A 215 0.64 -6.48 -4.18
CA GLU A 215 1.69 -5.91 -3.31
C GLU A 215 1.16 -5.70 -1.87
N LEU A 216 -0.03 -5.11 -1.73
CA LEU A 216 -0.68 -4.92 -0.43
C LEU A 216 -0.94 -6.25 0.27
N LEU A 217 -1.53 -7.22 -0.43
CA LEU A 217 -1.83 -8.54 0.12
C LEU A 217 -0.55 -9.24 0.60
N CYS A 218 0.53 -9.20 -0.18
CA CYS A 218 1.81 -9.77 0.23
C CYS A 218 2.38 -9.09 1.49
N PHE A 219 2.26 -7.78 1.57
CA PHE A 219 2.70 -7.01 2.73
C PHE A 219 1.86 -7.36 3.98
N LEU A 220 0.54 -7.52 3.80
CA LEU A 220 -0.37 -7.86 4.89
C LEU A 220 -0.09 -9.25 5.47
N LEU A 221 0.05 -10.26 4.60
CA LEU A 221 0.38 -11.62 5.01
C LEU A 221 1.71 -11.70 5.76
N SER A 222 2.71 -10.96 5.30
CA SER A 222 4.05 -10.98 5.89
C SER A 222 4.08 -10.47 7.35
N GLY A 223 3.07 -9.72 7.80
CA GLY A 223 2.96 -9.21 9.16
C GLY A 223 1.66 -9.57 9.86
N ALA A 224 0.94 -10.58 9.38
CA ALA A 224 -0.29 -11.06 10.00
C ALA A 224 0.00 -11.82 11.31
N SER A 225 -0.91 -11.70 12.29
CA SER A 225 -0.89 -12.57 13.47
C SER A 225 -1.26 -14.02 13.10
N GLU A 226 -1.03 -14.97 14.00
CA GLU A 226 -1.42 -16.37 13.79
C GLU A 226 -2.93 -16.55 13.50
N SER A 227 -3.79 -15.83 14.23
CA SER A 227 -5.23 -15.83 13.99
C SER A 227 -5.60 -15.25 12.62
N GLN A 228 -4.93 -14.16 12.21
CA GLN A 228 -5.13 -13.56 10.90
C GLN A 228 -4.61 -14.46 9.78
N MET A 229 -3.48 -15.15 9.99
CA MET A 229 -2.95 -16.10 9.02
C MET A 229 -3.95 -17.21 8.70
N ARG A 230 -4.60 -17.81 9.70
CA ARG A 230 -5.66 -18.82 9.46
C ARG A 230 -6.82 -18.28 8.64
N MET A 231 -7.26 -17.05 8.92
CA MET A 231 -8.30 -16.37 8.14
C MET A 231 -7.86 -16.18 6.68
N TRP A 232 -6.64 -15.67 6.47
CA TRP A 232 -6.08 -15.50 5.13
C TRP A 232 -5.91 -16.83 4.38
N THR A 233 -5.42 -17.89 5.03
CA THR A 233 -5.32 -19.25 4.48
C THR A 233 -6.67 -19.69 3.93
N THR A 234 -7.74 -19.55 4.72
CA THR A 234 -9.11 -19.91 4.33
C THR A 234 -9.56 -19.15 3.08
N HIS A 235 -9.39 -17.82 3.08
CA HIS A 235 -9.81 -16.99 1.95
C HIS A 235 -8.97 -17.24 0.68
N LEU A 236 -7.67 -17.50 0.80
CA LEU A 236 -6.81 -17.81 -0.34
C LEU A 236 -7.14 -19.19 -0.93
N ALA A 237 -7.43 -20.19 -0.09
CA ALA A 237 -7.87 -21.49 -0.56
C ALA A 237 -9.21 -21.39 -1.30
N ALA A 238 -10.17 -20.64 -0.75
CA ALA A 238 -11.44 -20.32 -1.43
C ALA A 238 -11.21 -19.55 -2.75
N GLY A 239 -10.26 -18.61 -2.78
CA GLY A 239 -9.89 -17.87 -3.98
C GLY A 239 -9.30 -18.77 -5.08
N LEU A 240 -8.45 -19.73 -4.73
CA LEU A 240 -7.88 -20.69 -5.69
C LEU A 240 -8.92 -21.68 -6.24
N SER A 241 -9.97 -21.97 -5.48
CA SER A 241 -11.06 -22.87 -5.88
C SER A 241 -12.31 -22.12 -6.40
N SER A 242 -12.24 -20.79 -6.49
CA SER A 242 -13.32 -19.92 -6.95
C SER A 242 -13.73 -20.22 -8.39
N ASP A 243 -14.99 -19.92 -8.74
CA ASP A 243 -15.49 -19.85 -10.12
C ASP A 243 -14.69 -18.90 -11.03
N CYS A 244 -14.14 -17.83 -10.46
CA CYS A 244 -13.50 -16.78 -11.23
C CYS A 244 -12.10 -17.18 -11.72
N SER A 245 -11.98 -17.49 -13.02
CA SER A 245 -10.69 -17.88 -13.64
C SER A 245 -9.61 -16.81 -13.48
N TRP A 246 -10.00 -15.53 -13.52
CA TRP A 246 -9.07 -14.42 -13.33
C TRP A 246 -8.52 -14.33 -11.91
N LEU A 247 -9.36 -14.58 -10.89
CA LEU A 247 -8.91 -14.63 -9.50
C LEU A 247 -7.91 -15.77 -9.32
N ARG A 248 -8.26 -16.98 -9.81
CA ARG A 248 -7.36 -18.15 -9.76
C ARG A 248 -6.03 -17.85 -10.43
N ALA A 249 -6.03 -17.30 -11.65
CA ALA A 249 -4.81 -16.93 -12.37
C ALA A 249 -3.98 -15.87 -11.62
N SER A 250 -4.64 -14.82 -11.10
CA SER A 250 -3.98 -13.76 -10.32
C SER A 250 -3.29 -14.33 -9.07
N LEU A 251 -3.90 -15.29 -8.39
CA LEU A 251 -3.31 -15.95 -7.24
C LEU A 251 -2.11 -16.83 -7.64
N LYS A 252 -2.29 -17.71 -8.62
CA LYS A 252 -1.28 -18.70 -9.06
C LYS A 252 -0.05 -18.04 -9.71
N GLU A 253 -0.27 -17.04 -10.55
CA GLU A 253 0.77 -16.47 -11.41
C GLU A 253 1.42 -15.22 -10.82
N ARG A 254 0.76 -14.56 -9.86
CA ARG A 254 1.23 -13.28 -9.31
C ARG A 254 1.37 -13.26 -7.80
N VAL A 255 0.28 -13.49 -7.06
CA VAL A 255 0.29 -13.34 -5.60
C VAL A 255 1.21 -14.36 -4.94
N ILE A 256 1.02 -15.65 -5.22
CA ILE A 256 1.82 -16.71 -4.60
C ILE A 256 3.31 -16.59 -5.00
N PRO A 257 3.68 -16.36 -6.27
CA PRO A 257 5.08 -16.10 -6.63
C PRO A 257 5.68 -14.87 -5.95
N LEU A 258 4.90 -13.79 -5.78
CA LEU A 258 5.36 -12.59 -5.08
C LEU A 258 5.57 -12.85 -3.58
N LEU A 259 4.67 -13.62 -2.95
CA LEU A 259 4.83 -14.09 -1.57
C LEU A 259 6.09 -14.92 -1.39
N PHE A 260 6.32 -15.89 -2.28
CA PHE A 260 7.51 -16.73 -2.23
C PHE A 260 8.79 -15.90 -2.36
N LYS A 261 8.81 -14.91 -3.27
CA LYS A 261 9.96 -14.00 -3.45
C LYS A 261 10.24 -13.17 -2.19
N ASN A 262 9.21 -12.73 -1.48
CA ASN A 262 9.36 -11.85 -0.32
C ASN A 262 9.66 -12.63 0.97
N ASN A 263 9.00 -13.77 1.17
CA ASN A 263 9.16 -14.63 2.34
C ASN A 263 8.84 -16.09 1.97
N SER A 264 9.86 -16.79 1.45
CA SER A 264 9.72 -18.17 0.96
C SER A 264 9.21 -19.14 2.01
N ARG A 265 9.75 -19.06 3.25
CA ARG A 265 9.36 -19.95 4.36
C ARG A 265 7.89 -19.79 4.74
N MET A 266 7.43 -18.55 4.90
CA MET A 266 6.01 -18.28 5.20
C MET A 266 5.12 -18.73 4.04
N CYS A 267 5.50 -18.48 2.79
CA CYS A 267 4.75 -18.92 1.63
C CYS A 267 4.62 -20.44 1.56
N ILE A 268 5.70 -21.18 1.86
CA ILE A 268 5.72 -22.64 1.93
C ILE A 268 4.73 -23.15 2.98
N SER A 269 4.80 -22.62 4.20
CA SER A 269 3.87 -22.95 5.31
C SER A 269 2.41 -22.66 4.93
N LEU A 270 2.16 -21.49 4.33
CA LEU A 270 0.82 -21.10 3.89
C LEU A 270 0.26 -22.08 2.84
N LEU A 271 1.08 -22.53 1.89
CA LEU A 271 0.67 -23.50 0.87
C LEU A 271 0.36 -24.89 1.48
N GLU A 272 1.07 -25.31 2.51
CA GLU A 272 0.77 -26.54 3.26
C GLU A 272 -0.60 -26.45 3.95
N GLU A 273 -0.86 -25.37 4.67
CA GLU A 273 -2.15 -25.15 5.34
C GLU A 273 -3.31 -25.07 4.33
N MET A 274 -3.13 -24.33 3.23
CA MET A 274 -4.13 -24.24 2.16
C MET A 274 -4.42 -25.61 1.54
N SER A 275 -3.42 -26.48 1.41
CA SER A 275 -3.60 -27.85 0.90
C SER A 275 -4.46 -28.68 1.85
N GLY A 276 -4.25 -28.54 3.16
CA GLY A 276 -5.09 -29.18 4.18
C GLY A 276 -6.55 -28.73 4.12
N GLU A 277 -6.81 -27.44 3.94
CA GLU A 277 -8.17 -26.89 3.80
C GLU A 277 -8.89 -27.43 2.55
N LEU A 278 -8.18 -27.54 1.42
CA LEU A 278 -8.76 -28.01 0.16
C LEU A 278 -9.12 -29.50 0.18
N ASN A 279 -8.50 -30.30 1.07
CA ASN A 279 -8.82 -31.72 1.22
C ASN A 279 -10.23 -31.94 1.79
N ASN A 280 -10.78 -30.95 2.51
CA ASN A 280 -12.07 -31.09 3.20
C ASN A 280 -13.29 -31.04 2.27
N ASN A 281 -13.15 -30.54 1.03
CA ASN A 281 -14.26 -30.37 0.07
C ASN A 281 -13.83 -30.76 -1.36
N PRO A 282 -13.81 -32.05 -1.71
CA PRO A 282 -13.35 -32.49 -3.03
C PRO A 282 -14.35 -32.13 -4.14
N ASN A 283 -13.88 -31.36 -5.12
CA ASN A 283 -14.54 -31.05 -6.38
C ASN A 283 -13.48 -30.72 -7.46
N ASN A 284 -13.89 -30.58 -8.73
CA ASN A 284 -12.95 -30.32 -9.84
C ASN A 284 -12.07 -29.08 -9.61
N ARG A 285 -12.58 -28.05 -8.92
CA ARG A 285 -11.85 -26.80 -8.68
C ARG A 285 -10.89 -26.92 -7.51
N THR A 286 -11.26 -27.65 -6.46
CA THR A 286 -10.32 -27.96 -5.38
C THR A 286 -9.23 -28.91 -5.89
N LEU A 287 -9.54 -29.81 -6.82
CA LEU A 287 -8.53 -30.61 -7.53
C LEU A 287 -7.55 -29.74 -8.34
N ASP A 288 -8.04 -28.81 -9.17
CA ASP A 288 -7.19 -27.84 -9.90
C ASP A 288 -6.32 -27.01 -8.95
N ALA A 289 -6.90 -26.54 -7.84
CA ALA A 289 -6.19 -25.80 -6.82
C ALA A 289 -5.08 -26.63 -6.17
N ARG A 290 -5.36 -27.89 -5.79
CA ARG A 290 -4.38 -28.82 -5.20
C ARG A 290 -3.22 -29.11 -6.16
N LEU A 291 -3.52 -29.43 -7.41
CA LEU A 291 -2.50 -29.61 -8.46
C LEU A 291 -1.66 -28.34 -8.63
N SER A 292 -2.29 -27.17 -8.60
CA SER A 292 -1.59 -25.88 -8.73
C SER A 292 -0.67 -25.60 -7.56
N ILE A 293 -1.10 -25.86 -6.32
CA ILE A 293 -0.27 -25.72 -5.13
C ILE A 293 0.92 -26.68 -5.21
N ALA A 294 0.69 -27.95 -5.56
CA ALA A 294 1.76 -28.93 -5.67
C ALA A 294 2.79 -28.53 -6.75
N ARG A 295 2.35 -28.01 -7.89
CA ARG A 295 3.25 -27.47 -8.94
C ARG A 295 4.07 -26.29 -8.44
N LEU A 296 3.44 -25.35 -7.73
CA LEU A 296 4.12 -24.19 -7.16
C LEU A 296 5.16 -24.63 -6.12
N ARG A 297 4.81 -25.59 -5.25
CA ARG A 297 5.74 -26.20 -4.28
C ARG A 297 6.94 -26.81 -4.97
N LEU A 298 6.75 -27.70 -5.96
CA LEU A 298 7.86 -28.30 -6.71
C LEU A 298 8.74 -27.25 -7.37
N ARG A 299 8.16 -26.19 -7.93
CA ARG A 299 8.91 -25.10 -8.57
C ARG A 299 9.75 -24.31 -7.57
N PHE A 300 9.20 -24.05 -6.40
CA PHE A 300 9.84 -23.29 -5.33
C PHE A 300 10.92 -24.10 -4.60
N ASP A 301 10.78 -25.42 -4.53
CA ASP A 301 11.73 -26.31 -3.89
C ASP A 301 12.95 -26.67 -4.75
N LYS A 302 12.98 -26.30 -6.04
CA LYS A 302 14.17 -26.53 -6.91
C LYS A 302 15.46 -25.89 -6.37
N SER A 303 15.37 -25.03 -5.37
CA SER A 303 16.51 -24.40 -4.68
C SER A 303 16.92 -25.06 -3.36
N SER A 304 16.21 -26.09 -2.87
CA SER A 304 16.57 -26.80 -1.64
C SER A 304 17.46 -28.02 -1.92
N ILE A 305 18.17 -28.48 -0.88
CA ILE A 305 19.11 -29.62 -0.96
C ILE A 305 18.36 -30.96 -1.06
N GLU A 306 17.13 -31.02 -0.55
CA GLU A 306 16.26 -32.18 -0.60
C GLU A 306 15.24 -31.99 -1.72
N SER A 307 15.42 -32.73 -2.83
CA SER A 307 14.51 -32.63 -3.96
C SER A 307 13.13 -33.18 -3.60
N LEU A 308 12.17 -32.29 -3.39
CA LEU A 308 10.78 -32.66 -3.10
C LEU A 308 10.13 -33.33 -4.32
N SER A 309 9.37 -34.40 -4.08
CA SER A 309 8.63 -35.13 -5.10
C SER A 309 7.12 -34.93 -4.97
N TRP A 310 6.39 -35.10 -6.06
CA TRP A 310 4.95 -34.89 -6.12
C TRP A 310 4.17 -35.80 -5.16
N ASN A 311 4.62 -37.04 -4.97
CA ASN A 311 3.99 -38.03 -4.08
C ASN A 311 4.20 -37.72 -2.59
N GLN A 312 5.00 -36.69 -2.27
CA GLN A 312 5.08 -36.11 -0.92
C GLN A 312 4.08 -34.97 -0.73
N LEU A 313 3.48 -34.48 -1.81
CA LEU A 313 2.57 -33.33 -1.83
C LEU A 313 1.11 -33.72 -2.08
N LEU A 314 0.89 -34.81 -2.81
CA LEU A 314 -0.42 -35.30 -3.21
C LEU A 314 -0.47 -36.81 -3.01
N ASP A 315 -1.61 -37.30 -2.54
CA ASP A 315 -1.89 -38.73 -2.45
C ASP A 315 -2.00 -39.35 -3.85
N ASP A 316 -1.65 -40.64 -3.97
CA ASP A 316 -1.67 -41.36 -5.25
C ASP A 316 -3.08 -41.35 -5.88
N ASP A 317 -4.13 -41.57 -5.08
CA ASP A 317 -5.53 -41.53 -5.53
C ASP A 317 -5.87 -40.21 -6.24
N VAL A 318 -5.36 -39.09 -5.71
CA VAL A 318 -5.62 -37.74 -6.23
C VAL A 318 -4.93 -37.53 -7.57
N MET A 319 -3.73 -38.09 -7.71
CA MET A 319 -2.99 -38.08 -8.96
C MET A 319 -3.67 -38.96 -10.01
N GLU A 320 -4.11 -40.17 -9.64
CA GLU A 320 -4.82 -41.09 -10.53
C GLU A 320 -6.14 -40.50 -11.03
N ASP A 321 -6.94 -39.91 -10.13
CA ASP A 321 -8.16 -39.18 -10.45
C ASP A 321 -7.89 -38.02 -11.42
N SER A 322 -6.81 -37.28 -11.20
CA SER A 322 -6.44 -36.13 -12.04
C SER A 322 -6.01 -36.55 -13.45
N LEU A 323 -5.25 -37.64 -13.58
CA LEU A 323 -4.76 -38.16 -14.87
C LEU A 323 -5.87 -38.77 -15.72
N SER A 324 -6.88 -39.35 -15.07
CA SER A 324 -8.05 -39.97 -15.71
C SER A 324 -9.23 -39.00 -15.88
N HIS A 325 -9.11 -37.76 -15.38
CA HIS A 325 -10.20 -36.79 -15.37
C HIS A 325 -10.76 -36.44 -16.75
N ALA A 326 -12.08 -36.23 -16.85
CA ALA A 326 -12.73 -35.90 -18.12
C ALA A 326 -12.21 -34.57 -18.72
N GLU A 327 -12.00 -33.57 -17.88
CA GLU A 327 -11.46 -32.26 -18.28
C GLU A 327 -9.97 -32.34 -18.65
N VAL A 328 -9.63 -31.85 -19.85
CA VAL A 328 -8.26 -31.84 -20.38
C VAL A 328 -7.31 -30.99 -19.54
N GLU A 329 -7.78 -29.86 -18.99
CA GLU A 329 -6.94 -28.95 -18.22
C GLU A 329 -6.39 -29.59 -16.94
N LEU A 330 -7.23 -30.36 -16.23
CA LEU A 330 -6.83 -31.11 -15.04
C LEU A 330 -5.82 -32.20 -15.38
N ARG A 331 -6.08 -32.96 -16.45
CA ARG A 331 -5.13 -33.96 -16.96
C ARG A 331 -3.78 -33.34 -17.31
N LEU A 332 -3.77 -32.23 -18.05
CA LEU A 332 -2.54 -31.53 -18.42
C LEU A 332 -1.80 -31.01 -17.19
N SER A 333 -2.50 -30.48 -16.18
CA SER A 333 -1.87 -30.06 -14.92
C SER A 333 -1.21 -31.21 -14.17
N ALA A 334 -1.85 -32.39 -14.12
CA ALA A 334 -1.26 -33.59 -13.54
C ALA A 334 -0.04 -34.09 -14.35
N TRP A 335 -0.15 -34.16 -15.68
CA TRP A 335 0.98 -34.51 -16.55
C TRP A 335 2.16 -33.55 -16.39
N HIS A 336 1.92 -32.24 -16.32
CA HIS A 336 2.99 -31.28 -16.06
C HIS A 336 3.68 -31.53 -14.73
N LEU A 337 2.95 -31.88 -13.67
CA LEU A 337 3.50 -32.17 -12.36
C LEU A 337 4.42 -33.43 -12.38
N LEU A 338 4.05 -34.45 -13.17
CA LEU A 338 4.90 -35.63 -13.40
C LEU A 338 6.19 -35.28 -14.15
N ILE A 339 6.10 -34.38 -15.14
CA ILE A 339 7.25 -33.98 -15.97
C ILE A 339 8.17 -33.00 -15.22
N ASP A 340 7.62 -32.09 -14.42
CA ASP A 340 8.34 -31.02 -13.72
C ASP A 340 9.18 -31.52 -12.54
N GLN A 341 9.11 -32.81 -12.23
CA GLN A 341 9.91 -33.50 -11.22
C GLN A 341 11.42 -33.23 -11.40
N PRO A 342 12.14 -32.91 -10.31
CA PRO A 342 13.59 -32.90 -10.36
C PRO A 342 14.09 -34.28 -10.81
N LYS A 343 14.80 -34.33 -11.93
CA LYS A 343 15.50 -35.56 -12.34
C LYS A 343 16.49 -35.88 -11.23
N LEU A 344 16.36 -37.04 -10.60
CA LEU A 344 17.42 -37.60 -9.75
C LEU A 344 18.70 -37.57 -10.59
N SER A 345 19.62 -36.65 -10.25
CA SER A 345 20.96 -36.67 -10.80
C SER A 345 21.62 -37.94 -10.29
N GLN A 346 21.70 -38.95 -11.16
CA GLN A 346 22.49 -40.16 -10.94
C GLN A 346 23.97 -39.82 -10.85
#